data_AF-A0A2Z5Y4E8-F1
#
_entry.id   AF-A0A2Z5Y4E8-F1
#
_cell.length_a   1.000
_cell.length_b   1.000
_cell.length_c   1.000
_cell.angle_alpha   90.00
_cell.angle_beta   90.00
_cell.angle_gamma   90.00
#
_symmetry.space_group_name_H-M   'P 1'
#
loop_
_entity.id
_entity.type
_entity.pdbx_description
1 polymer ?
#
loop_
_entity_poly.entity_id
_entity_poly.type
_entity_poly.pdbx_seq_one_letter_code
_entity_poly.pdbx_strand_id
1 'polypeptide(L)'
;MYFPEVKKVTFEGTTTNNSFAFRHYNPDEVILGKSMKEHLRFALAYWHTMTQDGTDPFGDPSHIRTWFGETPMETAKNRVEAFFEILEKLDVDYFCFHDVDIAPQGDSLEEFFNNIDEITDLIKEKMEKTGKKLLWNTANLFSHPRFTNGAASSNNAEVFAIAAAQVKKGLDINKKLNGENYVFWGGREGYETLLNTDMGFEQDNMARLFKMAIQYGQKINHKPQFLIEPKAMEPSKHQYDFDAATTMAFIQKYQLEEDFKLNLEANHATLAGHTFDHELTVARTYHALGSIDANQGDPLLGWDTDEFPTDIYEATFAMYQILENGGIAPGGLNFDAKVRRSSFEMEDLLLSHIAGMDTYARGLKAAAKLMESKFLENIKQERYKSYHEGIGQRILDNKEDLESLTTYALQHDQVKLSSSHIEHVRSLLNDYLV
;
A
#
# COMPACT_ATOMS: atom_id res chain seq x y z
N MET A 1 -19.35 9.39 21.46
CA MET A 1 -17.98 9.93 21.39
C MET A 1 -17.09 8.94 22.11
N TYR A 2 -16.16 8.33 21.38
CA TYR A 2 -15.33 7.21 21.81
C TYR A 2 -13.98 7.66 22.36
N PHE A 3 -13.51 8.85 21.99
CA PHE A 3 -12.24 9.42 22.43
C PHE A 3 -12.46 10.80 23.09
N PRO A 4 -13.18 10.89 24.22
CA PRO A 4 -13.59 12.16 24.82
C PRO A 4 -12.41 13.06 25.23
N GLU A 5 -11.30 12.46 25.64
CA GLU A 5 -10.11 13.19 26.11
C GLU A 5 -9.20 13.67 24.98
N VAL A 6 -9.35 13.13 23.77
CA VAL A 6 -8.52 13.51 22.62
C VAL A 6 -9.20 14.59 21.79
N LYS A 7 -8.61 15.77 21.70
CA LYS A 7 -9.10 16.82 20.80
C LYS A 7 -8.65 16.55 19.37
N LYS A 8 -9.13 17.36 18.42
CA LYS A 8 -8.57 17.34 17.06
C LYS A 8 -7.07 17.60 17.13
N VAL A 9 -6.28 16.69 16.55
CA VAL A 9 -4.83 16.75 16.48
C VAL A 9 -4.45 17.83 15.47
N THR A 10 -3.56 18.72 15.89
CA THR A 10 -3.08 19.84 15.07
C THR A 10 -1.56 19.88 15.07
N PHE A 11 -0.99 20.55 14.07
CA PHE A 11 0.43 20.87 14.06
C PHE A 11 0.76 21.88 15.17
N GLU A 12 1.69 21.50 16.06
CA GLU A 12 2.19 22.36 17.14
C GLU A 12 3.71 22.61 17.06
N GLY A 13 4.38 21.98 16.09
CA GLY A 13 5.82 22.12 15.87
C GLY A 13 6.68 21.24 16.77
N THR A 14 7.99 21.27 16.52
CA THR A 14 8.95 20.27 17.06
C THR A 14 9.24 20.40 18.55
N THR A 15 8.86 21.52 19.17
CA THR A 15 9.10 21.78 20.60
C THR A 15 7.91 21.41 21.49
N THR A 16 6.80 20.90 20.94
CA THR A 16 5.62 20.53 21.74
C THR A 16 5.86 19.28 22.59
N ASN A 17 5.30 19.30 23.81
CA ASN A 17 5.21 18.15 24.71
C ASN A 17 3.82 17.50 24.68
N ASN A 18 2.89 17.99 23.85
CA ASN A 18 1.59 17.36 23.67
C ASN A 18 1.74 16.07 22.86
N SER A 19 1.36 14.93 23.44
CA SER A 19 1.40 13.63 22.76
C SER A 19 0.39 13.52 21.62
N PHE A 20 -0.70 14.30 21.67
CA PHE A 20 -1.75 14.34 20.65
C PHE A 20 -1.62 15.57 19.75
N ALA A 21 -0.41 15.82 19.26
CA ALA A 21 -0.11 16.89 18.31
C ALA A 21 0.90 16.41 17.25
N PHE A 22 0.77 16.94 16.04
CA PHE A 22 1.78 16.74 15.01
C PHE A 22 2.98 17.67 15.26
N ARG A 23 4.18 17.11 15.17
CA ARG A 23 5.45 17.84 15.27
C ARG A 23 5.99 18.24 13.91
N HIS A 24 5.63 17.51 12.85
CA HIS A 24 6.15 17.70 11.50
C HIS A 24 5.07 17.76 10.43
N TYR A 25 3.98 17.00 10.58
CA TYR A 25 2.87 17.06 9.65
C TYR A 25 2.07 18.35 9.84
N ASN A 26 2.26 19.28 8.92
CA ASN A 26 1.43 20.47 8.78
C ASN A 26 0.66 20.34 7.45
N PRO A 27 -0.66 20.06 7.49
CA PRO A 27 -1.44 19.75 6.29
C PRO A 27 -1.39 20.86 5.23
N ASP A 28 -1.25 22.12 5.64
CA ASP A 28 -1.25 23.31 4.78
C ASP A 28 0.16 23.75 4.34
N GLU A 29 1.23 23.13 4.86
CA GLU A 29 2.60 23.46 4.45
C GLU A 29 2.82 23.07 2.99
N VAL A 30 3.19 24.04 2.16
CA VAL A 30 3.44 23.83 0.73
C VAL A 30 4.88 23.39 0.50
N ILE A 31 5.05 22.21 -0.10
CA ILE A 31 6.34 21.62 -0.48
C ILE A 31 6.28 21.32 -1.98
N LEU A 32 7.28 21.75 -2.76
CA LEU A 32 7.33 21.52 -4.21
C LEU A 32 6.01 21.86 -4.94
N GLY A 33 5.31 22.91 -4.49
CA GLY A 33 4.10 23.43 -5.12
C GLY A 33 2.77 22.76 -4.74
N LYS A 34 2.74 21.76 -3.85
CA LYS A 34 1.51 21.17 -3.29
C LYS A 34 1.54 21.17 -1.76
N SER A 35 0.39 21.16 -1.11
CA SER A 35 0.34 21.01 0.34
C SER A 35 0.80 19.61 0.77
N MET A 36 1.25 19.43 2.01
CA MET A 36 1.57 18.10 2.53
C MET A 36 0.39 17.15 2.42
N LYS A 37 -0.82 17.64 2.70
CA LYS A 37 -2.05 16.85 2.62
C LYS A 37 -2.28 16.32 1.19
N GLU A 38 -1.99 17.12 0.18
CA GLU A 38 -2.08 16.72 -1.23
C GLU A 38 -0.99 15.73 -1.66
N HIS A 39 0.22 15.83 -1.10
CA HIS A 39 1.29 14.87 -1.36
C HIS A 39 1.04 13.52 -0.70
N LEU A 40 0.67 13.55 0.58
CA LEU A 40 0.66 12.38 1.46
C LEU A 40 -0.65 11.59 1.34
N ARG A 41 -1.80 12.27 1.12
CA ARG A 41 -3.10 11.61 0.91
C ARG A 41 -3.32 10.44 1.86
N PHE A 42 -3.07 10.68 3.15
CA PHE A 42 -3.13 9.62 4.16
C PHE A 42 -4.49 8.94 4.16
N ALA A 43 -4.48 7.62 4.35
CA ALA A 43 -5.65 6.80 4.58
C ALA A 43 -5.46 5.92 5.82
N LEU A 44 -6.57 5.54 6.46
CA LEU A 44 -6.58 4.60 7.57
C LEU A 44 -7.15 3.25 7.16
N ALA A 45 -6.46 2.18 7.54
CA ALA A 45 -6.91 0.80 7.40
C ALA A 45 -7.99 0.48 8.44
N TYR A 46 -9.20 0.14 7.98
CA TYR A 46 -10.31 -0.19 8.87
C TYR A 46 -10.04 -1.47 9.68
N TRP A 47 -9.42 -2.50 9.08
CA TRP A 47 -9.16 -3.79 9.74
C TRP A 47 -8.27 -3.61 10.97
N HIS A 48 -7.09 -3.04 10.81
CA HIS A 48 -6.18 -2.85 11.94
C HIS A 48 -6.68 -1.85 12.98
N THR A 49 -7.40 -0.82 12.56
CA THR A 49 -7.90 0.21 13.48
C THR A 49 -9.10 -0.28 14.28
N MET A 50 -10.04 -1.00 13.64
CA MET A 50 -11.37 -1.27 14.22
C MET A 50 -11.63 -2.75 14.55
N THR A 51 -11.04 -3.69 13.80
CA THR A 51 -11.37 -5.12 13.92
C THR A 51 -10.28 -5.93 14.62
N GLN A 52 -9.00 -5.55 14.48
CA GLN A 52 -7.91 -6.25 15.15
C GLN A 52 -7.95 -6.07 16.67
N ASP A 53 -7.90 -7.18 17.39
CA ASP A 53 -8.10 -7.25 18.85
C ASP A 53 -6.83 -7.63 19.63
N GLY A 54 -5.71 -7.77 18.93
CA GLY A 54 -4.41 -8.12 19.51
C GLY A 54 -4.23 -9.63 19.74
N THR A 55 -5.11 -10.45 19.16
CA THR A 55 -4.87 -11.89 19.03
C THR A 55 -3.64 -12.16 18.17
N ASP A 56 -2.86 -13.15 18.56
CA ASP A 56 -1.74 -13.70 17.80
C ASP A 56 -1.78 -15.25 17.89
N PRO A 57 -0.92 -16.00 17.16
CA PRO A 57 -0.95 -17.46 17.19
C PRO A 57 -0.73 -18.12 18.57
N PHE A 58 -0.36 -17.35 19.60
CA PHE A 58 0.05 -17.83 20.92
C PHE A 58 -0.76 -17.21 22.08
N GLY A 59 -1.74 -16.34 21.82
CA GLY A 59 -2.47 -15.67 22.88
C GLY A 59 -3.80 -15.05 22.46
N ASP A 60 -4.70 -14.98 23.44
CA ASP A 60 -6.03 -14.38 23.34
C ASP A 60 -5.98 -12.86 23.08
N PRO A 61 -7.12 -12.25 22.67
CA PRO A 61 -7.27 -10.80 22.49
C PRO A 61 -6.77 -9.99 23.70
N SER A 62 -6.19 -8.81 23.43
CA SER A 62 -5.65 -7.91 24.46
C SER A 62 -6.19 -6.48 24.37
N HIS A 63 -6.63 -6.03 23.20
CA HIS A 63 -7.07 -4.66 22.96
C HIS A 63 -8.36 -4.33 23.71
N ILE A 64 -8.38 -3.18 24.39
CA ILE A 64 -9.55 -2.66 25.10
C ILE A 64 -10.29 -1.72 24.16
N ARG A 65 -11.51 -2.08 23.75
CA ARG A 65 -12.36 -1.31 22.82
C ARG A 65 -13.76 -1.08 23.38
N THR A 66 -14.35 0.08 23.08
CA THR A 66 -15.62 0.54 23.69
C THR A 66 -16.82 0.57 22.72
N TRP A 67 -16.66 0.06 21.50
CA TRP A 67 -17.70 0.09 20.45
C TRP A 67 -18.55 -1.18 20.36
N PHE A 68 -18.43 -2.10 21.31
CA PHE A 68 -19.25 -3.32 21.31
C PHE A 68 -20.71 -3.00 21.67
N GLY A 69 -21.64 -3.44 20.82
CA GLY A 69 -23.09 -3.38 21.06
C GLY A 69 -23.68 -4.74 21.46
N GLU A 70 -25.00 -4.84 21.56
CA GLU A 70 -25.70 -6.09 21.91
C GLU A 70 -25.66 -7.12 20.76
N THR A 71 -25.55 -6.64 19.52
CA THR A 71 -25.50 -7.48 18.31
C THR A 71 -24.25 -7.22 17.47
N PRO A 72 -23.84 -8.17 16.58
CA PRO A 72 -22.77 -7.93 15.63
C PRO A 72 -23.02 -6.72 14.72
N MET A 73 -24.27 -6.52 14.29
CA MET A 73 -24.66 -5.38 13.44
C MET A 73 -24.58 -4.05 14.20
N GLU A 74 -25.00 -4.01 15.47
CA GLU A 74 -24.84 -2.83 16.31
C GLU A 74 -23.37 -2.50 16.54
N THR A 75 -22.54 -3.53 16.79
CA THR A 75 -21.08 -3.36 16.89
C THR A 75 -20.49 -2.79 15.59
N ALA A 76 -20.93 -3.27 14.43
CA ALA A 76 -20.51 -2.74 13.14
C ALA A 76 -20.88 -1.24 12.97
N LYS A 77 -22.10 -0.85 13.33
CA LYS A 77 -22.54 0.57 13.31
C LYS A 77 -21.72 1.43 14.27
N ASN A 78 -21.49 0.96 15.49
CA ASN A 78 -20.67 1.64 16.48
C ASN A 78 -19.21 1.81 16.00
N ARG A 79 -18.66 0.83 15.30
CA ARG A 79 -17.33 0.95 14.68
C ARG A 79 -17.31 2.03 13.60
N VAL A 80 -18.34 2.15 12.75
CA VAL A 80 -18.42 3.25 11.77
C VAL A 80 -18.40 4.61 12.47
N GLU A 81 -19.19 4.77 13.53
CA GLU A 81 -19.21 5.99 14.35
C GLU A 81 -17.82 6.31 14.94
N ALA A 82 -17.18 5.33 15.57
CA ALA A 82 -15.86 5.49 16.18
C ALA A 82 -14.77 5.77 15.14
N PHE A 83 -14.81 5.11 13.99
CA PHE A 83 -13.81 5.25 12.94
C PHE A 83 -13.84 6.63 12.30
N PHE A 84 -15.03 7.16 11.99
CA PHE A 84 -15.15 8.52 11.48
C PHE A 84 -14.72 9.57 12.52
N GLU A 85 -14.96 9.33 13.81
CA GLU A 85 -14.42 10.19 14.88
C GLU A 85 -12.88 10.20 14.87
N ILE A 86 -12.22 9.06 14.63
CA ILE A 86 -10.75 8.99 14.49
C ILE A 86 -10.29 9.79 13.26
N LEU A 87 -10.91 9.61 12.10
CA LEU A 87 -10.59 10.34 10.86
C LEU A 87 -10.72 11.86 11.04
N GLU A 88 -11.76 12.32 11.75
CA GLU A 88 -11.96 13.74 12.05
C GLU A 88 -10.91 14.28 13.03
N LYS A 89 -10.57 13.52 14.08
CA LYS A 89 -9.56 13.93 15.06
C LYS A 89 -8.16 13.98 14.45
N LEU A 90 -7.79 13.05 13.58
CA LEU A 90 -6.48 13.03 12.93
C LEU A 90 -6.40 13.92 11.67
N ASP A 91 -7.51 14.53 11.25
CA ASP A 91 -7.63 15.26 9.97
C ASP A 91 -7.24 14.43 8.73
N VAL A 92 -7.49 13.13 8.76
CA VAL A 92 -7.22 12.22 7.64
C VAL A 92 -8.41 12.18 6.70
N ASP A 93 -8.19 12.34 5.39
CA ASP A 93 -9.28 12.46 4.41
C ASP A 93 -9.77 11.13 3.87
N TYR A 94 -8.91 10.11 3.87
CA TYR A 94 -9.19 8.84 3.22
C TYR A 94 -9.25 7.67 4.18
N PHE A 95 -9.88 6.59 3.74
CA PHE A 95 -9.87 5.31 4.44
C PHE A 95 -9.96 4.14 3.47
N CYS A 96 -9.62 2.96 3.98
CA CYS A 96 -9.62 1.69 3.25
C CYS A 96 -10.35 0.61 4.06
N PHE A 97 -11.02 -0.35 3.40
CA PHE A 97 -11.67 -1.48 4.11
C PHE A 97 -11.78 -2.76 3.25
N HIS A 98 -11.78 -3.92 3.91
CA HIS A 98 -12.36 -5.14 3.36
C HIS A 98 -13.87 -5.20 3.67
N ASP A 99 -14.62 -5.85 2.78
CA ASP A 99 -16.04 -6.11 2.94
C ASP A 99 -16.43 -6.73 4.30
N VAL A 100 -15.67 -7.72 4.78
CA VAL A 100 -15.91 -8.40 6.07
C VAL A 100 -15.54 -7.56 7.30
N ASP A 101 -14.74 -6.50 7.14
CA ASP A 101 -14.31 -5.66 8.27
C ASP A 101 -15.44 -4.77 8.77
N ILE A 102 -16.26 -4.32 7.81
CA ILE A 102 -17.30 -3.32 8.05
C ILE A 102 -18.64 -3.97 8.43
N ALA A 103 -18.92 -5.20 8.01
CA ALA A 103 -20.22 -5.83 8.20
C ALA A 103 -20.11 -7.32 8.60
N PRO A 104 -21.02 -7.82 9.46
CA PRO A 104 -21.04 -9.24 9.82
C PRO A 104 -21.44 -10.12 8.63
N GLN A 105 -20.79 -11.27 8.51
CA GLN A 105 -21.01 -12.22 7.41
C GLN A 105 -22.39 -12.88 7.41
N GLY A 106 -23.05 -13.00 8.56
CA GLY A 106 -24.31 -13.74 8.66
C GLY A 106 -24.17 -15.23 8.30
N ASP A 107 -25.29 -15.87 7.99
CA ASP A 107 -25.37 -17.31 7.71
C ASP A 107 -25.42 -17.65 6.20
N SER A 108 -25.45 -16.63 5.33
CA SER A 108 -25.47 -16.80 3.87
C SER A 108 -24.85 -15.63 3.12
N LEU A 109 -24.47 -15.86 1.86
CA LEU A 109 -23.93 -14.79 1.00
C LEU A 109 -24.94 -13.66 0.75
N GLU A 110 -26.23 -14.00 0.66
CA GLU A 110 -27.31 -13.03 0.51
C GLU A 110 -27.45 -12.15 1.78
N GLU A 111 -27.43 -12.78 2.96
CA GLU A 111 -27.44 -12.05 4.22
C GLU A 111 -26.22 -11.14 4.36
N PHE A 112 -25.02 -11.65 4.03
CA PHE A 112 -23.80 -10.84 4.04
C PHE A 112 -23.94 -9.60 3.15
N PHE A 113 -24.46 -9.76 1.93
CA PHE A 113 -24.63 -8.64 1.01
C PHE A 113 -25.64 -7.61 1.51
N ASN A 114 -26.72 -8.04 2.16
CA ASN A 114 -27.68 -7.15 2.80
C ASN A 114 -27.05 -6.41 3.98
N ASN A 115 -26.27 -7.11 4.81
CA ASN A 115 -25.55 -6.51 5.94
C ASN A 115 -24.55 -5.44 5.49
N ILE A 116 -23.79 -5.71 4.43
CA ILE A 116 -22.87 -4.73 3.86
C ILE A 116 -23.61 -3.53 3.26
N ASP A 117 -24.76 -3.73 2.62
CA ASP A 117 -25.55 -2.62 2.08
C ASP A 117 -25.96 -1.64 3.18
N GLU A 118 -26.45 -2.16 4.32
CA GLU A 118 -26.83 -1.35 5.47
C GLU A 118 -25.65 -0.55 6.03
N ILE A 119 -24.49 -1.18 6.22
CA ILE A 119 -23.31 -0.48 6.75
C ILE A 119 -22.76 0.52 5.74
N THR A 120 -22.75 0.20 4.45
CA THR A 120 -22.26 1.12 3.42
C THR A 120 -23.22 2.29 3.18
N ASP A 121 -24.52 2.16 3.48
CA ASP A 121 -25.43 3.31 3.54
C ASP A 121 -25.05 4.27 4.68
N LEU A 122 -24.75 3.74 5.86
CA LEU A 122 -24.27 4.55 6.99
C LEU A 122 -22.91 5.21 6.69
N ILE A 123 -21.96 4.46 6.12
CA ILE A 123 -20.65 5.02 5.71
C ILE A 123 -20.86 6.15 4.70
N LYS A 124 -21.76 5.98 3.72
CA LYS A 124 -22.07 7.02 2.74
C LYS A 124 -22.61 8.29 3.41
N GLU A 125 -23.56 8.16 4.34
CA GLU A 125 -24.08 9.30 5.12
C GLU A 125 -22.95 10.01 5.88
N LYS A 126 -22.02 9.25 6.46
CA LYS A 126 -20.87 9.82 7.16
C LYS A 126 -19.92 10.54 6.22
N MET A 127 -19.61 9.97 5.05
CA MET A 127 -18.80 10.62 4.02
C MET A 127 -19.42 11.94 3.56
N GLU A 128 -20.74 11.98 3.34
CA GLU A 128 -21.46 13.19 2.95
C GLU A 128 -21.40 14.28 4.03
N LYS A 129 -21.46 13.92 5.32
CA LYS A 129 -21.37 14.86 6.44
C LYS A 129 -19.97 15.41 6.69
N THR A 130 -18.95 14.57 6.51
CA THR A 130 -17.58 14.84 6.96
C THR A 130 -16.63 15.20 5.81
N GLY A 131 -17.02 14.93 4.56
CA GLY A 131 -16.18 15.11 3.37
C GLY A 131 -15.08 14.04 3.20
N LYS A 132 -15.06 13.01 4.06
CA LYS A 132 -14.12 11.89 3.99
C LYS A 132 -14.40 11.02 2.77
N LYS A 133 -13.36 10.39 2.24
CA LYS A 133 -13.37 9.70 0.95
C LYS A 133 -12.89 8.27 1.08
N LEU A 134 -13.39 7.39 0.23
CA LEU A 134 -12.88 6.04 0.11
C LEU A 134 -11.65 6.04 -0.80
N LEU A 135 -10.46 5.72 -0.29
CA LEU A 135 -9.29 5.55 -1.16
C LEU A 135 -9.47 4.28 -1.98
N TRP A 136 -9.78 3.18 -1.29
CA TRP A 136 -10.13 1.91 -1.91
C TRP A 136 -10.89 1.01 -0.96
N ASN A 137 -11.63 0.07 -1.54
CA ASN A 137 -12.11 -1.11 -0.83
C ASN A 137 -11.65 -2.36 -1.57
N THR A 138 -11.72 -3.48 -0.86
CA THR A 138 -11.33 -4.80 -1.36
C THR A 138 -12.26 -5.87 -0.80
N ALA A 139 -12.14 -7.10 -1.31
CA ALA A 139 -12.85 -8.26 -0.79
C ALA A 139 -11.89 -9.12 0.04
N ASN A 140 -12.25 -9.45 1.27
CA ASN A 140 -11.53 -10.45 2.05
C ASN A 140 -11.87 -11.84 1.50
N LEU A 141 -10.95 -12.37 0.69
CA LEU A 141 -11.05 -13.68 0.06
C LEU A 141 -10.06 -14.68 0.69
N PHE A 142 -9.74 -14.51 1.98
CA PHE A 142 -8.66 -15.27 2.63
C PHE A 142 -8.95 -15.73 4.06
N SER A 143 -9.86 -15.07 4.80
CA SER A 143 -10.17 -15.43 6.19
C SER A 143 -11.16 -16.59 6.32
N HIS A 144 -12.22 -16.63 5.51
CA HIS A 144 -13.25 -17.67 5.64
C HIS A 144 -12.70 -19.05 5.23
N PRO A 145 -13.03 -20.16 5.94
CA PRO A 145 -12.55 -21.52 5.62
C PRO A 145 -12.82 -22.03 4.20
N ARG A 146 -13.66 -21.34 3.43
CA ARG A 146 -13.95 -21.72 2.03
C ARG A 146 -12.77 -21.40 1.10
N PHE A 147 -11.91 -20.47 1.52
CA PHE A 147 -10.76 -19.99 0.76
C PHE A 147 -9.45 -20.70 1.13
N THR A 148 -9.50 -21.77 1.92
CA THR A 148 -8.29 -22.50 2.38
C THR A 148 -7.36 -22.90 1.23
N ASN A 149 -7.92 -23.24 0.05
CA ASN A 149 -7.15 -23.63 -1.13
C ASN A 149 -7.16 -22.54 -2.22
N GLY A 150 -7.23 -21.26 -1.85
CA GLY A 150 -7.31 -20.15 -2.81
C GLY A 150 -8.73 -19.68 -3.09
N ALA A 151 -8.83 -18.56 -3.80
CA ALA A 151 -10.10 -17.94 -4.18
C ALA A 151 -10.26 -17.98 -5.71
N ALA A 152 -9.55 -17.13 -6.44
CA ALA A 152 -9.45 -17.22 -7.89
C ALA A 152 -8.54 -18.37 -8.32
N SER A 153 -7.53 -18.70 -7.52
CA SER A 153 -6.65 -19.86 -7.71
C SER A 153 -7.24 -21.17 -7.18
N SER A 154 -8.51 -21.16 -6.71
CA SER A 154 -9.08 -22.34 -6.07
C SER A 154 -9.16 -23.57 -6.97
N ASN A 155 -8.88 -24.73 -6.39
CA ASN A 155 -9.15 -26.02 -7.02
C ASN A 155 -10.66 -26.37 -7.10
N ASN A 156 -11.54 -25.53 -6.56
CA ASN A 156 -12.99 -25.69 -6.61
C ASN A 156 -13.67 -24.50 -7.33
N ALA A 157 -14.36 -24.78 -8.44
CA ALA A 157 -15.06 -23.78 -9.24
C ALA A 157 -16.21 -23.06 -8.49
N GLU A 158 -16.81 -23.69 -7.48
CA GLU A 158 -17.83 -23.02 -6.64
C GLU A 158 -17.21 -21.95 -5.74
N VAL A 159 -15.98 -22.18 -5.26
CA VAL A 159 -15.21 -21.18 -4.49
C VAL A 159 -14.86 -19.99 -5.38
N PHE A 160 -14.40 -20.25 -6.62
CA PHE A 160 -14.19 -19.20 -7.62
C PHE A 160 -15.46 -18.36 -7.84
N ALA A 161 -16.63 -19.01 -7.97
CA ALA A 161 -17.90 -18.31 -8.17
C ALA A 161 -18.28 -17.41 -6.98
N ILE A 162 -18.04 -17.86 -5.74
CA ILE A 162 -18.25 -17.04 -4.53
C ILE A 162 -17.28 -15.86 -4.49
N ALA A 163 -16.01 -16.08 -4.80
CA ALA A 163 -15.00 -15.01 -4.88
C ALA A 163 -15.41 -13.94 -5.91
N ALA A 164 -15.83 -14.36 -7.10
CA ALA A 164 -16.33 -13.46 -8.14
C ALA A 164 -17.57 -12.68 -7.69
N ALA A 165 -18.49 -13.30 -6.94
CA ALA A 165 -19.66 -12.63 -6.40
C ALA A 165 -19.29 -11.55 -5.37
N GLN A 166 -18.34 -11.82 -4.47
CA GLN A 166 -17.83 -10.83 -3.51
C GLN A 166 -17.09 -9.70 -4.21
N VAL A 167 -16.23 -9.97 -5.20
CA VAL A 167 -15.57 -8.92 -6.00
C VAL A 167 -16.59 -8.04 -6.72
N LYS A 168 -17.60 -8.63 -7.35
CA LYS A 168 -18.69 -7.88 -8.00
C LYS A 168 -19.42 -6.97 -7.00
N LYS A 169 -19.74 -7.48 -5.80
CA LYS A 169 -20.37 -6.69 -4.73
C LYS A 169 -19.44 -5.56 -4.27
N GLY A 170 -18.15 -5.83 -4.12
CA GLY A 170 -17.11 -4.87 -3.79
C GLY A 170 -17.05 -3.71 -4.80
N LEU A 171 -17.18 -3.99 -6.10
CA LEU A 171 -17.20 -2.97 -7.15
C LEU A 171 -18.49 -2.14 -7.15
N ASP A 172 -19.64 -2.73 -6.83
CA ASP A 172 -20.87 -1.97 -6.63
C ASP A 172 -20.74 -0.98 -5.47
N ILE A 173 -20.11 -1.42 -4.37
CA ILE A 173 -19.87 -0.59 -3.18
C ILE A 173 -18.84 0.50 -3.50
N ASN A 174 -17.76 0.17 -4.20
CA ASN A 174 -16.76 1.14 -4.64
C ASN A 174 -17.43 2.26 -5.44
N LYS A 175 -18.33 1.91 -6.37
CA LYS A 175 -19.15 2.88 -7.09
C LYS A 175 -20.08 3.67 -6.18
N LYS A 176 -20.80 3.00 -5.26
CA LYS A 176 -21.74 3.63 -4.31
C LYS A 176 -21.05 4.70 -3.45
N LEU A 177 -19.82 4.44 -3.05
CA LEU A 177 -19.01 5.31 -2.19
C LEU A 177 -18.03 6.20 -2.97
N ASN A 178 -18.05 6.14 -4.31
CA ASN A 178 -17.13 6.88 -5.19
C ASN A 178 -15.65 6.67 -4.82
N GLY A 179 -15.26 5.39 -4.63
CA GLY A 179 -13.88 4.99 -4.35
C GLY A 179 -12.95 5.27 -5.53
N GLU A 180 -11.70 5.63 -5.23
CA GLU A 180 -10.71 5.98 -6.25
C GLU A 180 -9.99 4.74 -6.83
N ASN A 181 -9.75 3.73 -6.00
CA ASN A 181 -9.04 2.51 -6.36
C ASN A 181 -9.80 1.25 -5.86
N TYR A 182 -9.43 0.07 -6.35
CA TYR A 182 -9.92 -1.23 -5.87
C TYR A 182 -8.74 -2.21 -5.81
N VAL A 183 -8.48 -2.77 -4.62
CA VAL A 183 -7.28 -3.57 -4.35
C VAL A 183 -7.57 -5.07 -4.47
N PHE A 184 -6.57 -5.83 -4.91
CA PHE A 184 -6.49 -7.27 -4.85
C PHE A 184 -5.19 -7.67 -4.14
N TRP A 185 -5.31 -8.08 -2.88
CA TRP A 185 -4.24 -8.77 -2.15
C TRP A 185 -4.51 -10.27 -2.16
N GLY A 186 -3.57 -11.03 -2.71
CA GLY A 186 -3.69 -12.46 -2.97
C GLY A 186 -3.46 -13.37 -1.77
N GLY A 187 -3.98 -13.07 -0.57
CA GLY A 187 -3.60 -13.79 0.66
C GLY A 187 -3.75 -15.32 0.62
N ARG A 188 -4.61 -15.88 -0.24
CA ARG A 188 -4.69 -17.34 -0.52
C ARG A 188 -4.38 -17.70 -1.97
N GLU A 189 -4.05 -16.72 -2.80
CA GLU A 189 -3.72 -16.89 -4.21
C GLU A 189 -2.24 -17.29 -4.35
N GLY A 190 -1.98 -18.56 -4.04
CA GLY A 190 -0.67 -19.15 -3.95
C GLY A 190 -0.77 -20.62 -3.60
N TYR A 191 0.32 -21.22 -3.14
CA TYR A 191 0.31 -22.63 -2.75
C TYR A 191 0.98 -22.88 -1.40
N GLU A 192 0.61 -23.99 -0.77
CA GLU A 192 1.33 -24.58 0.35
C GLU A 192 2.35 -25.63 -0.14
N THR A 193 2.02 -26.39 -1.19
CA THR A 193 2.91 -27.39 -1.78
C THR A 193 2.73 -27.53 -3.29
N LEU A 194 3.84 -27.63 -4.04
CA LEU A 194 3.79 -27.87 -5.49
C LEU A 194 3.33 -29.29 -5.87
N LEU A 195 3.26 -30.22 -4.91
CA LEU A 195 2.88 -31.61 -5.19
C LEU A 195 1.45 -31.76 -5.69
N ASN A 196 0.56 -30.81 -5.37
CA ASN A 196 -0.85 -30.81 -5.73
C ASN A 196 -1.30 -29.51 -6.43
N THR A 197 -0.36 -28.69 -6.89
CA THR A 197 -0.62 -27.37 -7.45
C THR A 197 -0.30 -27.36 -8.94
N ASP A 198 -1.27 -26.98 -9.78
CA ASP A 198 -1.04 -26.60 -11.17
C ASP A 198 -0.95 -25.07 -11.26
N MET A 199 0.26 -24.56 -11.04
CA MET A 199 0.51 -23.12 -10.97
C MET A 199 0.12 -22.37 -12.24
N GLY A 200 0.26 -23.00 -13.41
CA GLY A 200 -0.12 -22.36 -14.68
C GLY A 200 -1.63 -22.17 -14.77
N PHE A 201 -2.40 -23.22 -14.44
CA PHE A 201 -3.85 -23.18 -14.42
C PHE A 201 -4.40 -22.18 -13.40
N GLU A 202 -3.83 -22.14 -12.20
CA GLU A 202 -4.24 -21.25 -11.12
C GLU A 202 -4.02 -19.77 -11.48
N GLN A 203 -2.85 -19.41 -11.98
CA GLN A 203 -2.58 -18.04 -12.44
C GLN A 203 -3.45 -17.65 -13.65
N ASP A 204 -3.76 -18.59 -14.56
CA ASP A 204 -4.70 -18.33 -15.65
C ASP A 204 -6.11 -17.99 -15.08
N ASN A 205 -6.55 -18.63 -14.00
CA ASN A 205 -7.84 -18.34 -13.36
C ASN A 205 -7.85 -17.00 -12.63
N MET A 206 -6.77 -16.63 -11.93
CA MET A 206 -6.62 -15.27 -11.38
C MET A 206 -6.79 -14.22 -12.47
N ALA A 207 -6.11 -14.40 -13.61
CA ALA A 207 -6.23 -13.50 -14.75
C ALA A 207 -7.66 -13.46 -15.33
N ARG A 208 -8.38 -14.59 -15.33
CA ARG A 208 -9.82 -14.62 -15.72
C ARG A 208 -10.66 -13.77 -14.77
N LEU A 209 -10.47 -13.88 -13.45
CA LEU A 209 -11.20 -13.07 -12.48
C LEU A 209 -10.93 -11.58 -12.65
N PHE A 210 -9.65 -11.18 -12.82
CA PHE A 210 -9.29 -9.79 -13.05
C PHE A 210 -9.91 -9.22 -14.33
N LYS A 211 -9.92 -10.00 -15.42
CA LYS A 211 -10.61 -9.61 -16.67
C LYS A 211 -12.13 -9.47 -16.47
N MET A 212 -12.75 -10.32 -15.66
CA MET A 212 -14.17 -10.17 -15.29
C MET A 212 -14.41 -8.90 -14.48
N ALA A 213 -13.53 -8.56 -13.52
CA ALA A 213 -13.61 -7.34 -12.73
C ALA A 213 -13.51 -6.08 -13.62
N ILE A 214 -12.56 -6.05 -14.55
CA ILE A 214 -12.41 -4.96 -15.54
C ILE A 214 -13.70 -4.82 -16.37
N GLN A 215 -14.18 -5.91 -16.96
CA GLN A 215 -15.40 -5.91 -17.78
C GLN A 215 -16.61 -5.45 -16.98
N TYR A 216 -16.70 -5.84 -15.71
CA TYR A 216 -17.78 -5.41 -14.83
C TYR A 216 -17.71 -3.92 -14.49
N GLY A 217 -16.52 -3.39 -14.17
CA GLY A 217 -16.30 -1.96 -13.95
C GLY A 217 -16.72 -1.12 -15.15
N GLN A 218 -16.37 -1.55 -16.37
CA GLN A 218 -16.85 -0.94 -17.61
C GLN A 218 -18.37 -1.00 -17.73
N LYS A 219 -18.99 -2.15 -17.47
CA LYS A 219 -20.44 -2.35 -17.54
C LYS A 219 -21.21 -1.42 -16.58
N ILE A 220 -20.69 -1.19 -15.38
CA ILE A 220 -21.32 -0.30 -14.40
C ILE A 220 -20.91 1.17 -14.59
N ASN A 221 -20.10 1.50 -15.61
CA ASN A 221 -19.55 2.84 -15.83
C ASN A 221 -18.85 3.41 -14.59
N HIS A 222 -18.07 2.56 -13.92
CA HIS A 222 -17.22 2.91 -12.79
C HIS A 222 -15.97 2.05 -12.85
N LYS A 223 -14.87 2.65 -13.32
CA LYS A 223 -13.57 1.98 -13.48
C LYS A 223 -12.60 2.61 -12.49
N PRO A 224 -12.53 2.13 -11.22
CA PRO A 224 -11.49 2.56 -10.30
C PRO A 224 -10.13 2.11 -10.84
N GLN A 225 -9.04 2.71 -10.33
CA GLN A 225 -7.71 2.14 -10.58
C GLN A 225 -7.64 0.77 -9.88
N PHE A 226 -7.47 -0.30 -10.64
CA PHE A 226 -7.25 -1.61 -10.03
C PHE A 226 -5.80 -1.72 -9.55
N LEU A 227 -5.61 -2.31 -8.37
CA LEU A 227 -4.30 -2.46 -7.74
C LEU A 227 -4.08 -3.92 -7.37
N ILE A 228 -2.92 -4.49 -7.72
CA ILE A 228 -2.43 -5.75 -7.13
C ILE A 228 -1.45 -5.38 -6.03
N GLU A 229 -1.57 -6.04 -4.88
CA GLU A 229 -0.71 -5.82 -3.73
C GLU A 229 0.25 -6.99 -3.52
N PRO A 230 1.52 -6.85 -3.93
CA PRO A 230 2.47 -7.95 -3.88
C PRO A 230 2.82 -8.35 -2.44
N LYS A 231 2.99 -9.66 -2.22
CA LYS A 231 3.55 -10.26 -1.01
C LYS A 231 4.18 -11.61 -1.35
N ALA A 232 5.33 -11.91 -0.76
CA ALA A 232 6.09 -13.12 -1.08
C ALA A 232 5.41 -14.42 -0.59
N MET A 233 4.83 -14.37 0.60
CA MET A 233 4.32 -15.51 1.37
C MET A 233 3.46 -15.02 2.53
N GLU A 234 3.02 -15.94 3.39
CA GLU A 234 2.19 -15.69 4.57
C GLU A 234 0.79 -15.13 4.23
N PRO A 235 -0.26 -15.98 4.33
CA PRO A 235 -0.28 -17.31 4.94
C PRO A 235 0.08 -18.47 3.99
N SER A 236 0.30 -18.22 2.70
CA SER A 236 0.77 -19.25 1.76
C SER A 236 2.27 -19.54 1.96
N LYS A 237 2.77 -20.68 1.46
CA LYS A 237 4.22 -20.92 1.37
C LYS A 237 4.84 -20.01 0.30
N HIS A 238 4.11 -19.81 -0.79
CA HIS A 238 4.49 -18.94 -1.90
C HIS A 238 3.21 -18.32 -2.46
N GLN A 239 3.13 -17.00 -2.42
CA GLN A 239 2.07 -16.21 -3.04
C GLN A 239 2.53 -15.78 -4.43
N TYR A 240 1.61 -15.80 -5.40
CA TYR A 240 1.98 -15.68 -6.82
C TYR A 240 2.44 -14.27 -7.21
N ASP A 241 1.78 -13.27 -6.66
CA ASP A 241 2.13 -11.85 -6.66
C ASP A 241 3.29 -11.58 -5.70
N PHE A 242 4.44 -12.24 -5.92
CA PHE A 242 5.53 -12.35 -4.95
C PHE A 242 6.20 -11.01 -4.57
N ASP A 243 6.51 -10.19 -5.57
CA ASP A 243 7.13 -8.87 -5.48
C ASP A 243 6.69 -8.01 -6.68
N ALA A 244 7.12 -6.76 -6.76
CA ALA A 244 6.76 -5.83 -7.82
C ALA A 244 7.16 -6.36 -9.21
N ALA A 245 8.36 -6.94 -9.34
CA ALA A 245 8.84 -7.46 -10.62
C ALA A 245 8.04 -8.68 -11.09
N THR A 246 7.76 -9.62 -10.19
CA THR A 246 6.97 -10.83 -10.46
C THR A 246 5.53 -10.46 -10.80
N THR A 247 4.96 -9.52 -10.06
CA THR A 247 3.60 -9.03 -10.31
C THR A 247 3.50 -8.31 -11.65
N MET A 248 4.52 -7.52 -12.02
CA MET A 248 4.58 -6.92 -13.36
C MET A 248 4.71 -7.96 -14.47
N ALA A 249 5.46 -9.05 -14.25
CA ALA A 249 5.53 -10.15 -15.22
C ALA A 249 4.16 -10.81 -15.43
N PHE A 250 3.37 -10.99 -14.36
CA PHE A 250 1.99 -11.46 -14.45
C PHE A 250 1.11 -10.47 -15.24
N ILE A 251 1.15 -9.18 -14.89
CA ILE A 251 0.38 -8.12 -15.57
C ILE A 251 0.66 -8.12 -17.07
N GLN A 252 1.94 -8.14 -17.46
CA GLN A 252 2.35 -8.14 -18.87
C GLN A 252 1.96 -9.43 -19.60
N LYS A 253 2.14 -10.60 -18.96
CA LYS A 253 1.76 -11.89 -19.54
C LYS A 253 0.28 -11.92 -19.94
N TYR A 254 -0.58 -11.34 -19.12
CA TYR A 254 -2.04 -11.36 -19.32
C TYR A 254 -2.62 -10.10 -19.94
N GLN A 255 -1.79 -9.12 -20.29
CA GLN A 255 -2.15 -7.84 -20.91
C GLN A 255 -3.11 -7.02 -20.04
N LEU A 256 -2.68 -6.72 -18.81
CA LEU A 256 -3.46 -6.02 -17.79
C LEU A 256 -2.91 -4.61 -17.47
N GLU A 257 -1.85 -4.17 -18.15
CA GLU A 257 -1.09 -2.95 -17.87
C GLU A 257 -1.91 -1.65 -18.00
N GLU A 258 -2.97 -1.64 -18.78
CA GLU A 258 -3.86 -0.48 -18.98
C GLU A 258 -4.91 -0.34 -17.86
N ASP A 259 -5.07 -1.38 -17.03
CA ASP A 259 -6.11 -1.48 -16.01
C ASP A 259 -5.53 -1.55 -14.59
N PHE A 260 -4.34 -2.15 -14.45
CA PHE A 260 -3.73 -2.46 -13.16
C PHE A 260 -2.46 -1.67 -12.90
N LYS A 261 -2.32 -1.28 -11.64
CA LYS A 261 -1.09 -0.77 -11.02
C LYS A 261 -0.80 -1.58 -9.75
N LEU A 262 0.25 -1.20 -9.03
CA LEU A 262 0.67 -1.86 -7.80
C LEU A 262 0.28 -1.00 -6.58
N ASN A 263 -0.22 -1.68 -5.55
CA ASN A 263 -0.21 -1.20 -4.17
C ASN A 263 1.01 -1.80 -3.49
N LEU A 264 1.97 -1.00 -3.05
CA LEU A 264 3.21 -1.53 -2.47
C LEU A 264 3.25 -1.32 -0.97
N GLU A 265 3.52 -2.40 -0.23
CA GLU A 265 3.65 -2.39 1.21
C GLU A 265 5.11 -2.57 1.65
N ALA A 266 5.54 -1.82 2.66
CA ALA A 266 6.92 -1.87 3.14
C ALA A 266 7.28 -3.19 3.83
N ASN A 267 6.39 -3.75 4.66
CA ASN A 267 6.66 -5.04 5.30
C ASN A 267 6.67 -6.18 4.26
N HIS A 268 5.75 -6.17 3.29
CA HIS A 268 5.76 -7.16 2.20
C HIS A 268 7.04 -7.09 1.37
N ALA A 269 7.53 -5.88 1.05
CA ALA A 269 8.79 -5.69 0.33
C ALA A 269 9.98 -6.34 1.05
N THR A 270 10.12 -6.06 2.36
CA THR A 270 11.24 -6.61 3.16
C THR A 270 11.11 -8.12 3.37
N LEU A 271 9.89 -8.64 3.49
CA LEU A 271 9.62 -10.08 3.57
C LEU A 271 9.99 -10.81 2.26
N ALA A 272 9.89 -10.14 1.11
CA ALA A 272 10.36 -10.63 -0.19
C ALA A 272 11.89 -10.53 -0.37
N GLY A 273 12.61 -9.92 0.58
CA GLY A 273 14.06 -9.71 0.53
C GLY A 273 14.49 -8.42 -0.18
N HIS A 274 13.57 -7.46 -0.36
CA HIS A 274 13.82 -6.19 -1.03
C HIS A 274 13.71 -5.00 -0.06
N THR A 275 14.38 -3.89 -0.34
CA THR A 275 14.07 -2.64 0.37
C THR A 275 12.78 -2.05 -0.20
N PHE A 276 12.05 -1.27 0.60
CA PHE A 276 10.80 -0.68 0.13
C PHE A 276 11.01 0.29 -1.06
N ASP A 277 12.10 1.06 -1.04
CA ASP A 277 12.44 1.95 -2.16
C ASP A 277 12.83 1.22 -3.44
N HIS A 278 13.34 -0.02 -3.34
CA HIS A 278 13.56 -0.89 -4.50
C HIS A 278 12.24 -1.19 -5.21
N GLU A 279 11.24 -1.69 -4.47
CA GLU A 279 9.93 -2.05 -5.02
C GLU A 279 9.23 -0.84 -5.63
N LEU A 280 9.28 0.32 -4.96
CA LEU A 280 8.76 1.57 -5.49
C LEU A 280 9.48 2.00 -6.78
N THR A 281 10.80 1.80 -6.85
CA THR A 281 11.59 2.08 -8.06
C THR A 281 11.17 1.17 -9.20
N VAL A 282 11.03 -0.14 -8.95
CA VAL A 282 10.56 -1.11 -9.95
C VAL A 282 9.19 -0.68 -10.47
N ALA A 283 8.20 -0.49 -9.61
CA ALA A 283 6.86 -0.06 -10.01
C ALA A 283 6.88 1.25 -10.81
N ARG A 284 7.64 2.26 -10.39
CA ARG A 284 7.78 3.54 -11.10
C ARG A 284 8.38 3.35 -12.51
N THR A 285 9.39 2.49 -12.67
CA THR A 285 10.00 2.22 -13.98
C THR A 285 9.05 1.53 -14.96
N TYR A 286 8.05 0.81 -14.46
CA TYR A 286 6.95 0.24 -15.25
C TYR A 286 5.74 1.17 -15.37
N HIS A 287 5.80 2.41 -14.86
CA HIS A 287 4.66 3.32 -14.74
C HIS A 287 3.46 2.75 -13.96
N ALA A 288 3.76 1.79 -13.08
CA ALA A 288 2.79 0.98 -12.35
C ALA A 288 2.72 1.33 -10.85
N LEU A 289 3.45 2.34 -10.35
CA LEU A 289 3.28 2.81 -8.97
C LEU A 289 1.89 3.44 -8.82
N GLY A 290 1.00 2.76 -8.09
CA GLY A 290 -0.41 3.10 -7.95
C GLY A 290 -0.76 3.68 -6.59
N SER A 291 -0.46 2.95 -5.52
CA SER A 291 -0.69 3.35 -4.12
C SER A 291 0.38 2.70 -3.23
N ILE A 292 0.44 3.08 -1.96
CA ILE A 292 1.26 2.37 -0.98
C ILE A 292 0.51 2.06 0.31
N ASP A 293 0.95 0.99 0.96
CA ASP A 293 0.69 0.73 2.37
C ASP A 293 1.92 1.10 3.20
N ALA A 294 1.72 2.13 4.03
CA ALA A 294 2.71 2.81 4.82
C ALA A 294 2.84 2.15 6.19
N ASN A 295 3.58 1.03 6.24
CA ASN A 295 3.96 0.36 7.47
C ASN A 295 5.48 0.12 7.51
N GLN A 296 5.95 -0.73 8.42
CA GLN A 296 7.29 -1.29 8.43
C GLN A 296 7.25 -2.71 9.01
N GLY A 297 8.18 -3.55 8.57
CA GLY A 297 8.47 -4.84 9.19
C GLY A 297 9.59 -4.76 10.22
N ASP A 298 9.91 -5.90 10.82
CA ASP A 298 11.17 -6.07 11.55
C ASP A 298 12.11 -6.97 10.72
N PRO A 299 13.26 -6.48 10.25
CA PRO A 299 14.21 -7.27 9.44
C PRO A 299 14.73 -8.55 10.09
N LEU A 300 14.54 -8.72 11.41
CA LEU A 300 14.93 -9.92 12.14
C LEU A 300 13.78 -10.94 12.28
N LEU A 301 12.55 -10.56 11.91
CA LEU A 301 11.35 -11.38 12.04
C LEU A 301 10.85 -11.75 10.63
N GLY A 302 10.77 -13.04 10.35
CA GLY A 302 10.37 -13.56 9.03
C GLY A 302 8.85 -13.67 8.82
N TRP A 303 8.09 -12.69 9.33
CA TRP A 303 6.64 -12.60 9.20
C TRP A 303 6.19 -11.14 9.24
N ASP A 304 4.93 -10.90 8.90
CA ASP A 304 4.33 -9.59 8.84
C ASP A 304 4.00 -9.03 10.24
N THR A 305 4.68 -7.95 10.61
CA THR A 305 4.51 -7.30 11.92
C THR A 305 3.56 -6.11 11.85
N ASP A 306 3.33 -5.54 10.67
CA ASP A 306 2.45 -4.40 10.37
C ASP A 306 2.71 -3.23 11.32
N GLU A 307 3.97 -2.88 11.58
CA GLU A 307 4.26 -1.77 12.50
C GLU A 307 4.01 -0.42 11.85
N PHE A 308 3.64 0.57 12.66
CA PHE A 308 3.62 1.95 12.17
C PHE A 308 5.03 2.40 11.79
N PRO A 309 5.18 3.15 10.69
CA PRO A 309 6.48 3.56 10.18
C PRO A 309 7.10 4.59 11.13
N THR A 310 8.30 4.31 11.60
CA THR A 310 9.09 5.20 12.48
C THR A 310 10.52 5.41 12.00
N ASP A 311 10.95 4.69 10.96
CA ASP A 311 12.23 4.93 10.29
C ASP A 311 12.13 6.09 9.27
N ILE A 312 12.81 7.20 9.58
CA ILE A 312 12.84 8.39 8.73
C ILE A 312 13.65 8.16 7.45
N TYR A 313 14.67 7.30 7.49
CA TYR A 313 15.49 6.98 6.32
C TYR A 313 14.64 6.29 5.26
N GLU A 314 13.91 5.25 5.63
CA GLU A 314 13.01 4.53 4.72
C GLU A 314 11.89 5.43 4.19
N ALA A 315 11.23 6.19 5.07
CA ALA A 315 10.19 7.13 4.66
C ALA A 315 10.72 8.22 3.70
N THR A 316 11.96 8.65 3.86
CA THR A 316 12.60 9.62 2.95
C THR A 316 12.77 9.03 1.54
N PHE A 317 13.27 7.80 1.43
CA PHE A 317 13.43 7.16 0.12
C PHE A 317 12.11 6.78 -0.53
N ALA A 318 11.13 6.35 0.26
CA ALA A 318 9.77 6.11 -0.23
C ALA A 318 9.17 7.39 -0.82
N MET A 319 9.22 8.50 -0.08
CA MET A 319 8.73 9.79 -0.57
C MET A 319 9.54 10.30 -1.76
N TYR A 320 10.85 10.06 -1.83
CA TYR A 320 11.65 10.41 -3.00
C TYR A 320 11.17 9.68 -4.26
N GLN A 321 10.86 8.38 -4.18
CA GLN A 321 10.30 7.63 -5.32
C GLN A 321 8.89 8.12 -5.70
N ILE A 322 8.04 8.45 -4.72
CA ILE A 322 6.71 9.02 -4.96
C ILE A 322 6.81 10.37 -5.67
N LEU A 323 7.73 11.24 -5.26
CA LEU A 323 7.95 12.53 -5.90
C LEU A 323 8.52 12.37 -7.32
N GLU A 324 9.47 11.44 -7.55
CA GLU A 324 9.95 11.10 -8.90
C GLU A 324 8.83 10.54 -9.81
N ASN A 325 7.78 9.94 -9.23
CA ASN A 325 6.59 9.47 -9.96
C ASN A 325 5.60 10.60 -10.29
N GLY A 326 5.82 11.83 -9.82
CA GLY A 326 4.88 12.96 -9.95
C GLY A 326 3.78 13.01 -8.87
N GLY A 327 3.90 12.18 -7.84
CA GLY A 327 2.92 11.97 -6.77
C GLY A 327 2.31 10.57 -6.82
N ILE A 328 1.39 10.31 -5.88
CA ILE A 328 0.79 8.98 -5.67
C ILE A 328 -0.69 8.88 -6.11
N ALA A 329 -1.35 10.00 -6.43
CA ALA A 329 -2.75 9.99 -6.84
C ALA A 329 -2.99 9.14 -8.12
N PRO A 330 -4.10 8.40 -8.25
CA PRO A 330 -5.25 8.34 -7.33
C PRO A 330 -5.07 7.49 -6.06
N GLY A 331 -3.92 6.82 -5.89
CA GLY A 331 -3.57 6.17 -4.63
C GLY A 331 -3.22 7.14 -3.51
N GLY A 332 -2.72 6.60 -2.40
CA GLY A 332 -2.39 7.35 -1.18
C GLY A 332 -1.44 6.57 -0.29
N LEU A 333 -1.22 7.08 0.91
CA LEU A 333 -0.46 6.40 1.97
C LEU A 333 -1.46 5.80 2.96
N ASN A 334 -1.87 4.57 2.74
CA ASN A 334 -2.74 3.87 3.68
C ASN A 334 -1.91 3.30 4.83
N PHE A 335 -2.27 3.58 6.07
CA PHE A 335 -1.63 2.96 7.22
C PHE A 335 -2.16 1.55 7.41
N ASP A 336 -1.67 0.60 6.60
CA ASP A 336 -1.82 -0.83 6.86
C ASP A 336 -0.92 -1.27 8.03
N ALA A 337 -1.20 -0.69 9.19
CA ALA A 337 -0.40 -0.86 10.40
C ALA A 337 -1.31 -1.03 11.61
N LYS A 338 -0.90 -1.87 12.55
CA LYS A 338 -1.61 -2.13 13.80
C LYS A 338 -0.83 -1.63 15.01
N VAL A 339 -1.57 -1.20 16.03
CA VAL A 339 -0.99 -1.00 17.36
C VAL A 339 -0.38 -2.32 17.84
N ARG A 340 0.69 -2.24 18.62
CA ARG A 340 1.32 -3.45 19.18
C ARG A 340 0.35 -4.13 20.15
N ARG A 341 0.48 -5.44 20.32
CA ARG A 341 -0.32 -6.21 21.30
C ARG A 341 -0.25 -5.63 22.72
N SER A 342 0.88 -5.03 23.09
CA SER A 342 1.08 -4.35 24.37
C SER A 342 0.56 -2.90 24.43
N SER A 343 0.16 -2.33 23.29
CA SER A 343 -0.44 -1.00 23.13
C SER A 343 -1.95 -1.17 22.94
N PHE A 344 -2.59 -1.61 24.02
CA PHE A 344 -3.96 -2.11 23.99
C PHE A 344 -5.01 -1.06 24.36
N GLU A 345 -4.62 0.15 24.77
CA GLU A 345 -5.56 1.19 25.19
C GLU A 345 -6.22 1.84 23.96
N MET A 346 -7.23 2.68 24.18
CA MET A 346 -7.98 3.33 23.09
C MET A 346 -7.09 4.38 22.41
N GLU A 347 -6.46 5.24 23.21
CA GLU A 347 -5.61 6.33 22.76
C GLU A 347 -4.40 5.89 21.93
N ASP A 348 -3.91 4.67 22.13
CA ASP A 348 -2.81 4.10 21.35
C ASP A 348 -3.11 4.11 19.85
N LEU A 349 -4.39 3.96 19.46
CA LEU A 349 -4.81 4.10 18.06
C LEU A 349 -4.42 5.48 17.51
N LEU A 350 -4.66 6.57 18.24
CA LEU A 350 -4.35 7.91 17.76
C LEU A 350 -2.85 8.19 17.85
N LEU A 351 -2.19 7.76 18.92
CA LEU A 351 -0.75 7.95 19.10
C LEU A 351 0.07 7.27 17.99
N SER A 352 -0.29 6.05 17.62
CA SER A 352 0.41 5.31 16.55
C SER A 352 0.23 5.95 15.18
N HIS A 353 -0.99 6.41 14.84
CA HIS A 353 -1.21 7.14 13.59
C HIS A 353 -0.45 8.47 13.55
N ILE A 354 -0.41 9.22 14.66
CA ILE A 354 0.39 10.46 14.75
C ILE A 354 1.86 10.16 14.47
N ALA A 355 2.40 9.08 15.03
CA ALA A 355 3.78 8.67 14.79
C ALA A 355 4.01 8.40 13.29
N GLY A 356 3.18 7.57 12.65
CA GLY A 356 3.34 7.27 11.22
C GLY A 356 3.20 8.50 10.31
N MET A 357 2.21 9.36 10.60
CA MET A 357 1.98 10.59 9.84
C MET A 357 3.15 11.58 9.96
N ASP A 358 3.68 11.78 11.17
CA ASP A 358 4.85 12.64 11.37
C ASP A 358 6.11 12.05 10.72
N THR A 359 6.30 10.73 10.74
CA THR A 359 7.43 10.06 10.07
C THR A 359 7.40 10.33 8.56
N TYR A 360 6.27 10.12 7.90
CA TYR A 360 6.15 10.39 6.46
C TYR A 360 6.20 11.89 6.12
N ALA A 361 5.71 12.78 7.00
CA ALA A 361 5.90 14.22 6.83
C ALA A 361 7.38 14.64 6.91
N ARG A 362 8.17 14.03 7.80
CA ARG A 362 9.64 14.19 7.84
C ARG A 362 10.29 13.66 6.56
N GLY A 363 9.89 12.46 6.14
CA GLY A 363 10.36 11.85 4.90
C GLY A 363 10.11 12.73 3.66
N LEU A 364 8.92 13.32 3.55
CA LEU A 364 8.58 14.29 2.49
C LEU A 364 9.50 15.52 2.51
N LYS A 365 9.74 16.11 3.68
CA LYS A 365 10.65 17.27 3.82
C LYS A 365 12.07 16.92 3.38
N ALA A 366 12.60 15.78 3.81
CA ALA A 366 13.94 15.34 3.46
C ALA A 366 14.05 15.01 1.97
N ALA A 367 13.07 14.29 1.41
CA ALA A 367 13.00 13.97 -0.02
C ALA A 367 12.95 15.23 -0.89
N ALA A 368 12.15 16.23 -0.48
CA ALA A 368 12.08 17.50 -1.18
C ALA A 368 13.44 18.22 -1.19
N LYS A 369 14.12 18.31 -0.04
CA LYS A 369 15.48 18.89 0.02
C LYS A 369 16.47 18.16 -0.90
N LEU A 370 16.41 16.82 -0.96
CA LEU A 370 17.25 16.01 -1.85
C LEU A 370 17.01 16.32 -3.34
N MET A 371 15.75 16.55 -3.72
CA MET A 371 15.39 16.92 -5.10
C MET A 371 15.77 18.35 -5.44
N GLU A 372 15.53 19.31 -4.53
CA GLU A 372 15.87 20.72 -4.73
C GLU A 372 17.38 20.94 -4.88
N SER A 373 18.19 20.20 -4.10
CA SER A 373 19.64 20.24 -4.20
C SER A 373 20.18 19.42 -5.39
N LYS A 374 19.33 18.66 -6.07
CA LYS A 374 19.68 17.69 -7.11
C LYS A 374 20.74 16.69 -6.67
N PHE A 375 20.81 16.37 -5.38
CA PHE A 375 21.90 15.58 -4.82
C PHE A 375 22.03 14.21 -5.49
N LEU A 376 20.94 13.43 -5.51
CA LEU A 376 20.93 12.10 -6.14
C LEU A 376 20.96 12.19 -7.68
N GLU A 377 20.35 13.21 -8.28
CA GLU A 377 20.36 13.45 -9.73
C GLU A 377 21.80 13.67 -10.23
N ASN A 378 22.55 14.55 -9.58
CA ASN A 378 23.94 14.86 -9.95
C ASN A 378 24.85 13.62 -9.83
N ILE A 379 24.65 12.81 -8.79
CA ILE A 379 25.40 11.54 -8.61
C ILE A 379 25.12 10.59 -9.79
N LYS A 380 23.84 10.43 -10.18
CA LYS A 380 23.46 9.57 -11.32
C LYS A 380 24.01 10.14 -12.63
N GLN A 381 23.87 11.44 -12.88
CA GLN A 381 24.35 12.10 -14.10
C GLN A 381 25.86 11.92 -14.30
N GLU A 382 26.67 12.15 -13.26
CA GLU A 382 28.12 11.97 -13.36
C GLU A 382 28.47 10.49 -13.57
N ARG A 383 27.80 9.56 -12.88
CA ARG A 383 28.03 8.11 -13.01
C ARG A 383 27.82 7.59 -14.43
N TYR A 384 26.80 8.09 -15.13
CA TYR A 384 26.41 7.61 -16.47
C TYR A 384 26.83 8.54 -17.61
N LYS A 385 27.65 9.56 -17.34
CA LYS A 385 28.05 10.60 -18.29
C LYS A 385 28.59 10.09 -19.62
N SER A 386 29.35 8.99 -19.62
CA SER A 386 29.94 8.42 -20.84
C SER A 386 28.90 7.90 -21.85
N TYR A 387 27.67 7.64 -21.43
CA TYR A 387 26.58 7.25 -22.33
C TYR A 387 25.94 8.43 -23.07
N HIS A 388 26.26 9.66 -22.70
CA HIS A 388 25.74 10.88 -23.33
C HIS A 388 26.72 11.54 -24.31
N GLU A 389 27.82 10.85 -24.65
CA GLU A 389 28.81 11.31 -25.62
C GLU A 389 29.44 10.13 -26.38
N GLY A 390 30.13 10.43 -27.48
CA GLY A 390 31.00 9.48 -28.19
C GLY A 390 30.35 8.13 -28.51
N ILE A 391 31.04 7.04 -28.15
CA ILE A 391 30.56 5.66 -28.36
C ILE A 391 29.28 5.36 -27.57
N GLY A 392 29.15 5.90 -26.35
CA GLY A 392 28.01 5.64 -25.49
C GLY A 392 26.71 6.20 -26.05
N GLN A 393 26.74 7.41 -26.60
CA GLN A 393 25.56 7.97 -27.27
C GLN A 393 25.17 7.15 -28.51
N ARG A 394 26.15 6.63 -29.26
CA ARG A 394 25.88 5.75 -30.42
C ARG A 394 25.22 4.43 -30.00
N ILE A 395 25.60 3.89 -28.84
CA ILE A 395 24.94 2.72 -28.24
C ILE A 395 23.47 3.07 -27.92
N LEU A 396 23.21 4.18 -27.23
CA LEU A 396 21.84 4.60 -26.89
C LEU A 396 20.97 4.88 -28.14
N ASP A 397 21.59 5.39 -29.21
CA ASP A 397 20.93 5.66 -30.48
C ASP A 397 20.68 4.39 -31.33
N ASN A 398 21.05 3.19 -30.85
CA ASN A 398 21.01 1.93 -31.61
C ASN A 398 21.79 1.99 -32.94
N LYS A 399 22.93 2.68 -32.96
CA LYS A 399 23.81 2.82 -34.14
C LYS A 399 24.98 1.82 -34.14
N GLU A 400 25.11 1.03 -33.08
CA GLU A 400 26.19 0.07 -32.88
C GLU A 400 25.65 -1.35 -32.87
N ASP A 401 26.51 -2.28 -33.28
CA ASP A 401 26.31 -3.71 -33.16
C ASP A 401 27.54 -4.37 -32.51
N LEU A 402 27.54 -5.69 -32.41
CA LEU A 402 28.66 -6.41 -31.80
C LEU A 402 29.97 -6.25 -32.60
N GLU A 403 29.92 -6.09 -33.93
CA GLU A 403 31.11 -5.96 -34.77
C GLU A 403 31.74 -4.55 -34.63
N SER A 404 30.91 -3.51 -34.69
CA SER A 404 31.36 -2.13 -34.52
C SER A 404 31.91 -1.88 -33.11
N LEU A 405 31.26 -2.44 -32.08
CA LEU A 405 31.73 -2.37 -30.69
C LEU A 405 33.00 -3.18 -30.47
N THR A 406 33.14 -4.35 -31.10
CA THR A 406 34.38 -5.12 -31.04
C THR A 406 35.54 -4.33 -31.66
N THR A 407 35.32 -3.70 -32.81
CA THR A 407 36.33 -2.85 -33.46
C THR A 407 36.74 -1.68 -32.58
N TYR A 408 35.76 -1.02 -31.96
CA TYR A 408 36.03 0.07 -31.00
C TYR A 408 36.80 -0.44 -29.78
N ALA A 409 36.38 -1.53 -29.17
CA ALA A 409 36.99 -2.10 -27.97
C ALA A 409 38.44 -2.57 -28.20
N LEU A 410 38.73 -3.17 -29.36
CA LEU A 410 40.10 -3.57 -29.73
C LEU A 410 41.07 -2.39 -29.85
N GLN A 411 40.56 -1.15 -30.02
CA GLN A 411 41.34 0.08 -30.04
C GLN A 411 41.36 0.83 -28.70
N HIS A 412 40.50 0.44 -27.76
CA HIS A 412 40.25 1.16 -26.49
C HIS A 412 40.15 0.19 -25.29
N ASP A 413 41.02 -0.83 -25.24
CA ASP A 413 40.95 -1.91 -24.24
C ASP A 413 41.46 -1.52 -22.84
N GLN A 414 42.10 -0.35 -22.70
CA GLN A 414 42.56 0.22 -21.42
C GLN A 414 41.52 1.19 -20.83
N VAL A 415 40.49 0.65 -20.17
CA VAL A 415 39.41 1.45 -19.57
C VAL A 415 39.83 2.00 -18.20
N LYS A 416 39.69 3.32 -18.02
CA LYS A 416 39.85 3.97 -16.71
C LYS A 416 38.50 3.99 -15.97
N LEU A 417 38.47 3.42 -14.78
CA LEU A 417 37.30 3.41 -13.90
C LEU A 417 37.39 4.52 -12.85
N SER A 418 36.24 4.97 -12.36
CA SER A 418 36.10 5.94 -11.26
C SER A 418 35.42 5.28 -10.06
N SER A 419 35.86 5.65 -8.84
CA SER A 419 35.20 5.19 -7.61
C SER A 419 33.82 5.83 -7.46
N SER A 420 32.87 5.07 -6.89
CA SER A 420 31.52 5.58 -6.58
C SER A 420 31.45 6.29 -5.22
N HIS A 421 32.48 6.20 -4.39
CA HIS A 421 32.56 6.87 -3.07
C HIS A 421 31.29 6.69 -2.20
N ILE A 422 30.72 5.47 -2.18
CA ILE A 422 29.37 5.21 -1.64
C ILE A 422 29.27 5.58 -0.16
N GLU A 423 30.30 5.31 0.63
CA GLU A 423 30.31 5.65 2.07
C GLU A 423 30.27 7.16 2.29
N HIS A 424 30.97 7.93 1.45
CA HIS A 424 30.93 9.39 1.49
C HIS A 424 29.55 9.91 1.07
N VAL A 425 28.97 9.36 -0.01
CA VAL A 425 27.61 9.70 -0.46
C VAL A 425 26.59 9.44 0.64
N ARG A 426 26.66 8.27 1.30
CA ARG A 426 25.78 7.92 2.43
C ARG A 426 25.98 8.83 3.64
N SER A 427 27.23 9.25 3.90
CA SER A 427 27.50 10.22 4.97
C SER A 427 26.85 11.57 4.70
N LEU A 428 26.95 12.09 3.46
CA LEU A 428 26.34 13.36 3.08
C LEU A 428 24.81 13.29 3.04
N LEU A 429 24.25 12.14 2.69
CA LEU A 429 22.82 11.89 2.72
C LEU A 429 22.23 12.09 4.13
N ASN A 430 22.96 11.70 5.19
CA ASN A 430 22.50 11.88 6.56
C ASN A 430 22.24 13.35 6.92
N ASP A 431 22.92 14.31 6.28
CA ASP A 431 22.71 15.74 6.51
C ASP A 431 21.32 16.22 6.06
N TYR A 432 20.61 15.43 5.25
CA TYR A 432 19.22 15.72 4.83
C TYR A 432 18.17 15.21 5.82
N LEU A 433 18.55 14.30 6.73
CA LEU A 433 17.66 13.64 7.69
C LEU A 433 17.62 14.31 9.06
N VAL A 434 18.58 15.19 9.35
CA VAL A 434 18.77 15.88 10.64
C VAL A 434 18.09 17.24 10.73
#